data_AF-A0A662XUZ6-F1
#
_entry.id   AF-A0A662XUZ6-F1
#
_cell.length_a   1.000
_cell.length_b   1.000
_cell.length_c   1.000
_cell.angle_alpha   90.00
_cell.angle_beta   90.00
_cell.angle_gamma   90.00
#
_symmetry.space_group_name_H-M   'P 1'
#
loop_
_entity.id
_entity.type
_entity.pdbx_description
1 polymer ?
#
loop_
_entity_poly.entity_id
_entity_poly.type
_entity_poly.pdbx_seq_one_letter_code
_entity_poly.pdbx_strand_id
1 'polypeptide(L)'
;MSGIGSRSVGKEGGASSVSPMEKRLREIGELDKLVAAMRQKQAITLAAMAHYESEIGYIDREVANIMARYTPMCRRLDARRQERSELQRQLDDVSRQVGDVLAITKSRLRASSHEHVQHIRHEATAELSGARGYSLGRESTIYQKPRK
;
A
#
# COMPACT_ATOMS: atom_id res chain seq x y z
N MET A 1 -18.47 76.27 -59.29
CA MET A 1 -18.64 77.03 -58.04
C MET A 1 -17.47 76.64 -57.14
N SER A 2 -16.29 77.24 -57.31
CA SER A 2 -15.85 78.55 -56.80
C SER A 2 -15.90 78.63 -55.27
N GLY A 3 -14.75 78.88 -54.65
CA GLY A 3 -14.62 79.14 -53.21
C GLY A 3 -13.25 78.71 -52.64
N ILE A 4 -12.14 79.24 -53.17
CA ILE A 4 -11.28 80.23 -52.48
C ILE A 4 -10.32 79.58 -51.48
N GLY A 5 -9.07 79.46 -51.91
CA GLY A 5 -7.92 79.41 -51.01
C GLY A 5 -7.48 80.82 -50.64
N SER A 6 -7.05 80.98 -49.38
CA SER A 6 -6.25 82.12 -48.92
C SER A 6 -5.25 81.65 -47.87
N ARG A 7 -3.97 81.83 -48.19
CA ARG A 7 -2.82 81.73 -47.27
C ARG A 7 -2.89 82.84 -46.21
N SER A 8 -2.44 82.55 -44.99
CA SER A 8 -1.70 83.51 -44.16
C SER A 8 -0.74 82.74 -43.24
N VAL A 9 0.55 82.82 -43.52
CA VAL A 9 1.57 83.67 -42.85
C VAL A 9 1.94 83.12 -41.47
N GLY A 10 3.22 82.79 -41.34
CA GLY A 10 3.81 82.15 -40.19
C GLY A 10 3.64 82.91 -38.88
N LYS A 11 3.68 82.13 -37.80
CA LYS A 11 4.10 82.60 -36.49
C LYS A 11 5.18 81.65 -36.00
N GLU A 12 6.40 81.90 -36.46
CA GLU A 12 7.58 81.59 -35.66
C GLU A 12 7.46 82.33 -34.31
N GLY A 13 8.03 81.74 -33.27
CA GLY A 13 8.23 82.43 -32.00
C GLY A 13 7.25 82.03 -30.92
N GLY A 14 7.55 80.90 -30.27
CA GLY A 14 6.92 80.48 -29.04
C GLY A 14 7.75 79.45 -28.29
N ALA A 15 9.08 79.54 -28.37
CA ALA A 15 9.95 78.88 -27.40
C ALA A 15 9.70 79.54 -26.04
N SER A 16 8.66 79.08 -25.34
CA SER A 16 8.41 79.42 -23.95
C SER A 16 9.66 79.04 -23.18
N SER A 17 10.40 80.04 -22.72
CA SER A 17 11.52 79.90 -21.81
C SER A 17 10.98 79.44 -20.46
N VAL A 18 10.65 78.14 -20.36
CA VAL A 18 10.25 77.50 -19.11
C VAL A 18 11.36 77.77 -18.10
N SER A 19 11.00 78.42 -17.00
CA SER A 19 11.98 78.85 -16.01
C SER A 19 12.72 77.63 -15.46
N PRO A 20 14.03 77.72 -15.13
CA PRO A 20 14.77 76.60 -14.54
C PRO A 20 14.09 76.00 -13.31
N MET A 21 13.31 76.80 -12.57
CA MET A 21 12.50 76.32 -11.43
C MET A 21 11.30 75.49 -11.87
N GLU A 22 10.61 75.86 -12.94
CA GLU A 22 9.46 75.10 -13.45
C GLU A 22 9.87 73.74 -14.02
N LYS A 23 11.07 73.65 -14.62
CA LYS A 23 11.64 72.36 -15.06
C LYS A 23 11.93 71.45 -13.86
N ARG A 24 12.56 71.99 -12.80
CA ARG A 24 12.83 71.25 -11.56
C ARG A 24 11.56 70.80 -10.85
N LEU A 25 10.52 71.63 -10.81
CA LEU A 25 9.21 71.27 -10.24
C LEU A 25 8.55 70.12 -11.02
N ARG A 26 8.68 70.08 -12.34
CA ARG A 26 8.21 68.95 -13.16
C ARG A 26 9.01 67.67 -12.89
N GLU A 27 10.33 67.77 -12.83
CA GLU A 27 11.21 66.64 -12.51
C GLU A 27 10.90 66.05 -11.13
N ILE A 28 10.69 66.90 -10.11
CA ILE A 28 10.28 66.47 -8.77
C ILE A 28 8.90 65.77 -8.82
N GLY A 29 7.94 66.33 -9.55
CA GLY A 29 6.62 65.71 -9.72
C GLY A 29 6.64 64.37 -10.48
N GLU A 30 7.58 64.18 -11.41
CA GLU A 30 7.80 62.89 -12.09
C GLU A 30 8.46 61.87 -11.17
N LEU A 31 9.42 62.30 -10.34
CA LEU A 31 10.02 61.48 -9.30
C LEU A 31 8.99 61.05 -8.24
N ASP A 32 8.11 61.94 -7.81
CA ASP A 32 7.03 61.62 -6.86
C ASP A 32 6.06 60.57 -7.43
N LYS A 33 5.71 60.68 -8.71
CA LYS A 33 4.90 59.66 -9.40
C LYS A 33 5.61 58.32 -9.46
N LEU A 34 6.91 58.32 -9.74
CA LEU A 34 7.70 57.09 -9.79
C LEU A 34 7.81 56.45 -8.41
N VAL A 35 8.04 57.24 -7.36
CA VAL A 35 8.06 56.77 -5.96
C VAL A 35 6.69 56.22 -5.54
N ALA A 36 5.59 56.89 -5.91
CA ALA A 36 4.25 56.40 -5.64
C ALA A 36 3.97 55.05 -6.33
N ALA A 37 4.35 54.93 -7.60
CA ALA A 37 4.23 53.67 -8.35
C ALA A 37 5.10 52.55 -7.75
N MET A 38 6.31 52.88 -7.29
CA MET A 38 7.21 51.93 -6.62
C MET A 38 6.60 51.43 -5.30
N ARG A 39 6.06 52.33 -4.47
CA ARG A 39 5.39 51.98 -3.22
C ARG A 39 4.15 51.12 -3.46
N GLN A 40 3.37 51.42 -4.49
CA GLN A 40 2.22 50.60 -4.87
C GLN A 40 2.64 49.18 -5.29
N LYS A 41 3.69 49.05 -6.12
CA LYS A 41 4.24 47.73 -6.47
C LYS A 41 4.79 46.98 -5.26
N GLN A 42 5.47 47.68 -4.35
CA GLN A 42 5.95 47.10 -3.11
C GLN A 42 4.80 46.60 -2.22
N ALA A 43 3.72 47.37 -2.10
CA ALA A 43 2.54 46.94 -1.34
C ALA A 43 1.88 45.69 -1.95
N ILE A 44 1.76 45.62 -3.28
CA ILE A 44 1.21 44.45 -3.98
C ILE A 44 2.09 43.21 -3.75
N THR A 45 3.40 43.36 -3.88
CA THR A 45 4.33 42.24 -3.68
C THR A 45 4.34 41.75 -2.24
N LEU A 46 4.33 42.64 -1.25
CA LEU A 46 4.21 42.26 0.16
C LEU A 46 2.89 41.56 0.47
N ALA A 47 1.77 42.02 -0.10
CA ALA A 47 0.48 41.36 0.05
C ALA A 47 0.48 39.96 -0.57
N ALA A 48 1.10 39.80 -1.74
CA ALA A 48 1.26 38.49 -2.38
C ALA A 48 2.15 37.55 -1.56
N MET A 49 3.25 38.06 -0.99
CA MET A 49 4.12 37.27 -0.10
C MET A 49 3.36 36.78 1.13
N ALA A 50 2.62 37.66 1.81
CA ALA A 50 1.82 37.28 2.98
C ALA A 50 0.74 36.23 2.63
N HIS A 51 0.13 36.35 1.46
CA HIS A 51 -0.82 35.34 0.97
C HIS A 51 -0.14 33.97 0.79
N TYR A 52 0.99 33.92 0.08
CA TYR A 52 1.71 32.66 -0.14
C TYR A 52 2.25 32.05 1.16
N GLU A 53 2.71 32.86 2.12
CA GLU A 53 3.08 32.37 3.45
C GLU A 53 1.90 31.70 4.16
N SER A 54 0.69 32.28 4.05
CA SER A 54 -0.51 31.69 4.62
C SER A 54 -0.92 30.38 3.93
N GLU A 55 -0.78 30.30 2.60
CA GLU A 55 -1.07 29.09 1.82
C GLU A 55 -0.09 27.97 2.15
N ILE A 56 1.21 28.28 2.25
CA ILE A 56 2.23 27.31 2.67
C ILE A 56 1.89 26.77 4.06
N GLY A 57 1.56 27.67 5.01
CA GLY A 57 1.15 27.26 6.36
C GLY A 57 -0.13 26.41 6.38
N TYR A 58 -1.05 26.62 5.44
CA TYR A 58 -2.23 25.78 5.27
C TYR A 58 -1.86 24.39 4.72
N ILE A 59 -1.02 24.34 3.69
CA ILE A 59 -0.54 23.09 3.10
C ILE A 59 0.20 22.24 4.14
N ASP A 60 1.07 22.84 4.95
CA ASP A 60 1.80 22.12 5.99
C ASP A 60 0.88 21.48 7.03
N ARG A 61 -0.20 22.17 7.41
CA ARG A 61 -1.22 21.62 8.33
C ARG A 61 -1.99 20.47 7.70
N GLU A 62 -2.36 20.60 6.42
CA GLU A 62 -3.05 19.53 5.70
C GLU A 62 -2.16 18.30 5.55
N VAL A 63 -0.88 18.48 5.23
CA VAL A 63 0.10 17.40 5.17
C VAL A 63 0.23 16.72 6.54
N ALA A 64 0.35 17.48 7.62
CA ALA A 64 0.42 16.93 8.97
C ALA A 64 -0.85 16.14 9.34
N ASN A 65 -2.03 16.65 8.98
CA ASN A 65 -3.31 15.99 9.22
C ASN A 65 -3.42 14.67 8.41
N ILE A 66 -3.06 14.70 7.14
CA ILE A 66 -3.01 13.51 6.28
C ILE A 66 -2.07 12.47 6.88
N MET A 67 -0.86 12.87 7.29
CA MET A 67 0.13 11.96 7.87
C MET A 67 -0.32 11.39 9.21
N ALA A 68 -0.99 12.19 10.04
CA ALA A 68 -1.57 11.75 11.31
C ALA A 68 -2.64 10.66 11.11
N ARG A 69 -3.39 10.72 10.00
CA ARG A 69 -4.39 9.70 9.63
C ARG A 69 -3.77 8.50 8.90
N TYR A 70 -2.80 8.74 8.03
CA TYR A 70 -2.18 7.71 7.19
C TYR A 70 -1.27 6.76 7.99
N THR A 71 -0.41 7.31 8.84
CA THR A 71 0.55 6.54 9.66
C THR A 71 -0.10 5.41 10.48
N PRO A 72 -1.20 5.63 11.23
CA PRO A 72 -1.85 4.54 11.96
C PRO A 72 -2.51 3.51 11.04
N MET A 73 -2.96 3.89 9.83
CA MET A 73 -3.47 2.92 8.86
C MET A 73 -2.37 1.98 8.36
N CYS A 74 -1.16 2.48 8.10
CA CYS A 74 -0.01 1.65 7.74
C CYS A 74 0.34 0.67 8.86
N ARG A 75 0.42 1.14 10.11
CA ARG A 75 0.69 0.26 11.26
C ARG A 75 -0.38 -0.83 11.41
N ARG A 76 -1.66 -0.49 11.23
CA ARG A 76 -2.76 -1.48 11.25
C ARG A 76 -2.65 -2.48 10.12
N LEU A 77 -2.23 -2.06 8.93
CA LEU A 77 -2.03 -2.96 7.79
C LEU A 77 -0.90 -3.95 8.06
N ASP A 78 0.22 -3.48 8.62
CA ASP A 78 1.36 -4.33 8.95
C ASP A 78 1.01 -5.34 10.06
N ALA A 79 0.27 -4.90 11.09
CA ALA A 79 -0.23 -5.81 12.13
C ALA A 79 -1.13 -6.92 11.53
N ARG A 80 -2.06 -6.58 10.63
CA ARG A 80 -2.90 -7.58 9.96
C ARG A 80 -2.10 -8.54 9.07
N ARG A 81 -1.02 -8.06 8.43
CA ARG A 81 -0.13 -8.90 7.63
C ARG A 81 0.61 -9.91 8.49
N GLN A 82 1.07 -9.49 9.67
CA GLN A 82 1.70 -10.38 10.65
C GLN A 82 0.72 -11.42 11.17
N GLU A 83 -0.48 -11.00 11.60
CA GLU A 83 -1.56 -11.89 12.06
C GLU A 83 -1.92 -12.94 11.01
N ARG A 84 -2.11 -12.53 9.75
CA ARG A 84 -2.38 -13.47 8.64
C ARG A 84 -1.25 -14.48 8.45
N SER A 85 0.01 -14.04 8.58
CA SER A 85 1.16 -14.92 8.41
C SER A 85 1.27 -15.94 9.54
N GLU A 86 0.91 -15.55 10.76
CA GLU A 86 0.85 -16.45 11.91
C GLU A 86 -0.30 -17.46 11.78
N LEU A 87 -1.49 -17.01 11.41
CA LEU A 87 -2.64 -17.90 11.13
C LEU A 87 -2.32 -18.90 10.02
N GLN A 88 -1.61 -18.48 8.97
CA GLN A 88 -1.18 -19.40 7.90
C GLN A 88 -0.25 -20.49 8.44
N ARG A 89 0.73 -20.13 9.29
CA ARG A 89 1.62 -21.12 9.93
C ARG A 89 0.84 -22.10 10.80
N GLN A 90 -0.10 -21.60 11.60
CA GLN A 90 -0.96 -22.45 12.42
C GLN A 90 -1.79 -23.41 11.57
N LEU A 91 -2.33 -22.95 10.43
CA LEU A 91 -3.09 -23.79 9.51
C LEU A 91 -2.21 -24.87 8.87
N ASP A 92 -1.00 -24.51 8.46
CA ASP A 92 -0.03 -25.47 7.89
C ASP A 92 0.34 -26.55 8.93
N ASP A 93 0.55 -26.16 10.18
CA ASP A 93 0.88 -27.08 11.27
C ASP A 93 -0.30 -28.00 11.62
N VAL A 94 -1.52 -27.47 11.70
CA VAL A 94 -2.73 -28.28 11.91
C VAL A 94 -2.91 -29.25 10.74
N SER A 95 -2.69 -28.81 9.50
CA SER A 95 -2.81 -29.66 8.32
C SER A 95 -1.83 -30.83 8.36
N ARG A 96 -0.58 -30.59 8.80
CA ARG A 96 0.41 -31.65 9.03
C ARG A 96 -0.04 -32.61 10.12
N GLN A 97 -0.46 -32.11 11.27
CA GLN A 97 -0.93 -32.93 12.40
C GLN A 97 -2.12 -33.81 12.01
N VAL A 98 -3.08 -33.27 11.25
CA VAL A 98 -4.21 -34.05 10.73
C VAL A 98 -3.71 -35.16 9.80
N GLY A 99 -2.77 -34.84 8.90
CA GLY A 99 -2.12 -35.84 8.04
C GLY A 99 -1.47 -36.98 8.83
N ASP A 100 -0.73 -36.64 9.88
CA ASP A 100 -0.06 -37.61 10.75
C ASP A 100 -1.06 -38.49 11.50
N VAL A 101 -2.11 -37.90 12.08
CA VAL A 101 -3.19 -38.63 12.77
C VAL A 101 -3.87 -39.61 11.81
N LEU A 102 -4.18 -39.18 10.59
CA LEU A 102 -4.79 -40.05 9.57
C LEU A 102 -3.85 -41.20 9.17
N ALA A 103 -2.55 -40.92 8.99
CA ALA A 103 -1.55 -41.93 8.65
C ALA A 103 -1.41 -42.99 9.78
N ILE A 104 -1.29 -42.53 11.03
CA ILE A 104 -1.21 -43.40 12.21
C ILE A 104 -2.48 -44.24 12.35
N THR A 105 -3.65 -43.62 12.22
CA THR A 105 -4.94 -44.30 12.35
C THR A 105 -5.10 -45.38 11.27
N LYS A 106 -4.75 -45.05 10.02
CA LYS A 106 -4.78 -46.01 8.91
C LYS A 106 -3.82 -47.19 9.15
N SER A 107 -2.62 -46.91 9.64
CA SER A 107 -1.63 -47.94 9.95
C SER A 107 -2.12 -48.87 11.07
N ARG A 108 -2.62 -48.30 12.18
CA ARG A 108 -3.18 -49.05 13.31
C ARG A 108 -4.39 -49.89 12.91
N LEU A 109 -5.29 -49.36 12.10
CA LEU A 109 -6.46 -50.10 11.62
C LEU A 109 -6.06 -51.32 10.78
N ARG A 110 -5.07 -51.16 9.89
CA ARG A 110 -4.54 -52.28 9.09
C ARG A 110 -3.86 -53.34 9.96
N ALA A 111 -3.03 -52.91 10.91
CA ALA A 111 -2.39 -53.83 11.86
C ALA A 111 -3.43 -54.61 12.67
N SER A 112 -4.40 -53.90 13.27
CA SER A 112 -5.47 -54.51 14.07
C SER A 112 -6.34 -55.47 13.25
N SER A 113 -6.71 -55.11 12.02
CA SER A 113 -7.45 -56.01 11.13
C SER A 113 -6.66 -57.27 10.79
N HIS A 114 -5.34 -57.12 10.55
CA HIS A 114 -4.47 -58.26 10.28
C HIS A 114 -4.33 -59.17 11.50
N GLU A 115 -4.08 -58.62 12.68
CA GLU A 115 -3.99 -59.33 13.95
C GLU A 115 -5.31 -60.07 14.26
N HIS A 116 -6.46 -59.42 14.04
CA HIS A 116 -7.77 -60.04 14.25
C HIS A 116 -7.99 -61.27 13.35
N VAL A 117 -7.66 -61.15 12.06
CA VAL A 117 -7.74 -62.29 11.13
C VAL A 117 -6.77 -63.40 11.53
N GLN A 118 -5.56 -63.05 11.98
CA GLN A 118 -4.62 -64.05 12.49
C GLN A 118 -5.19 -64.75 13.72
N HIS A 119 -5.75 -64.03 14.69
CA HIS A 119 -6.35 -64.61 15.89
C HIS A 119 -7.45 -65.61 15.55
N ILE A 120 -8.41 -65.21 14.71
CA ILE A 120 -9.50 -66.09 14.25
C ILE A 120 -8.93 -67.37 13.60
N ARG A 121 -7.90 -67.22 12.75
CA ARG A 121 -7.26 -68.38 12.11
C ARG A 121 -6.59 -69.30 13.12
N HIS A 122 -5.93 -68.75 14.13
CA HIS A 122 -5.28 -69.54 15.18
C HIS A 122 -6.32 -70.28 16.04
N GLU A 123 -7.39 -69.60 16.46
CA GLU A 123 -8.50 -70.24 17.19
C GLU A 123 -9.15 -71.36 16.39
N ALA A 124 -9.55 -71.09 15.14
CA ALA A 124 -10.17 -72.11 14.29
C ALA A 124 -9.23 -73.30 14.05
N THR A 125 -7.92 -73.05 13.90
CA THR A 125 -6.93 -74.12 13.74
C THR A 125 -6.78 -74.94 15.02
N ALA A 126 -6.79 -74.29 16.19
CA ALA A 126 -6.71 -74.97 17.48
C ALA A 126 -7.95 -75.83 17.74
N GLU A 127 -9.16 -75.31 17.45
CA GLU A 127 -10.41 -76.07 17.56
C GLU A 127 -10.41 -77.29 16.64
N LEU A 128 -10.04 -77.12 15.36
CA LEU A 128 -9.96 -78.22 14.40
C LEU A 128 -8.92 -79.27 14.81
N SER A 129 -7.78 -78.83 15.33
CA SER A 129 -6.74 -79.74 15.85
C SER A 129 -7.23 -80.53 17.06
N GLY A 130 -7.95 -79.87 17.98
CA GLY A 130 -8.55 -80.54 19.14
C GLY A 130 -9.60 -81.57 18.73
N ALA A 131 -10.46 -81.24 17.76
CA ALA A 131 -11.49 -82.14 17.25
C ALA A 131 -10.91 -83.35 16.48
N ARG A 132 -9.81 -83.15 15.74
CA ARG A 132 -9.18 -84.22 14.93
C ARG A 132 -8.15 -85.04 15.71
N GLY A 133 -7.63 -84.52 16.82
CA GLY A 133 -6.59 -85.15 17.63
C GLY A 133 -5.16 -84.96 17.12
N TYR A 134 -4.95 -84.18 16.05
CA TYR A 134 -3.62 -83.84 15.51
C TYR A 134 -3.65 -82.50 14.76
N SER A 135 -2.51 -81.81 14.72
CA SER A 135 -2.38 -80.52 14.03
C SER A 135 -2.09 -80.71 12.53
N LEU A 136 -2.48 -79.75 11.69
CA LEU A 136 -2.16 -79.70 10.25
C LEU A 136 -1.32 -78.47 9.87
N GLY A 137 -0.76 -77.79 10.88
CA GLY A 137 0.13 -76.66 10.70
C GLY A 137 1.46 -77.06 10.06
N ARG A 138 2.31 -76.08 9.73
CA ARG A 138 3.62 -76.31 9.10
C ARG A 138 4.56 -77.20 9.93
N GLU A 139 4.37 -77.19 11.25
CA GLU A 139 5.09 -78.01 12.23
C GLU A 139 4.44 -79.40 12.45
N SER A 140 3.38 -79.72 11.70
CA SER A 140 2.73 -81.03 11.76
C SER A 140 3.55 -82.09 11.04
N THR A 141 3.60 -83.28 11.63
CA THR A 141 4.16 -84.49 11.01
C THR A 141 3.42 -84.94 9.75
N ILE A 142 2.21 -84.43 9.49
CA ILE A 142 1.38 -84.75 8.31
C ILE A 142 1.51 -83.67 7.21
N TYR A 143 2.18 -82.53 7.49
CA TYR A 143 2.32 -81.46 6.50
C TYR A 143 3.23 -81.88 5.34
N GLN A 144 2.65 -82.06 4.16
CA GLN A 144 3.38 -82.27 2.92
C GLN A 144 3.56 -80.94 2.18
N LYS A 145 4.83 -80.59 1.91
CA LYS A 145 5.18 -79.39 1.14
C LYS A 145 4.64 -79.56 -0.30
N PRO A 146 3.86 -78.62 -0.85
CA PRO A 146 3.36 -78.74 -2.21
C PRO A 146 4.53 -78.80 -3.20
N ARG A 147 4.53 -79.80 -4.08
CA ARG A 147 5.50 -79.93 -5.18
C ARG A 147 5.23 -78.80 -6.18
N LYS A 148 6.31 -78.11 -6.59
CA LYS A 148 6.30 -77.07 -7.64
C LYS A 148 5.87 -77.66 -8.98
#